data_AF-A0A0M2V869-F1
#
_entry.id   AF-A0A0M2V869-F1
#
_cell.length_a   1.000
_cell.length_b   1.000
_cell.length_c   1.000
_cell.angle_alpha   90.00
_cell.angle_beta   90.00
_cell.angle_gamma   90.00
#
_symmetry.space_group_name_H-M   'P 1'
#
loop_
_entity.id
_entity.type
_entity.pdbx_description
1 polymer ?
#
loop_
_entity_poly.entity_id
_entity_poly.type
_entity_poly.pdbx_seq_one_letter_code
_entity_poly.pdbx_strand_id
1 'polypeptide(L)'
;MNNILQLLQKLGEDASLRHLPATQLEQVLNPLDFDPAVKQAIAVKDNEKLASLLLTDNKIVCMIFPAEEPTPSDKPAEEPVKQPSDTPEPAEHDIKKAG
;
A
#
# COMPACT_ATOMS: atom_id res chain seq x y z
N MET A 1 0.41 13.37 4.82
CA MET A 1 0.89 12.23 4.01
C MET A 1 2.19 11.73 4.64
N ASN A 2 2.32 10.42 4.83
CA ASN A 2 3.42 9.84 5.62
C ASN A 2 4.71 9.80 4.78
N ASN A 3 5.63 10.75 5.01
CA ASN A 3 6.84 10.97 4.20
C ASN A 3 7.77 9.75 4.14
N ILE A 4 7.73 8.88 5.16
CA ILE A 4 8.51 7.64 5.21
C ILE A 4 8.05 6.63 4.16
N LEU A 5 6.73 6.47 3.95
CA LEU A 5 6.22 5.48 3.00
C LEU A 5 6.63 5.83 1.56
N GLN A 6 6.59 7.11 1.20
CA GLN A 6 7.04 7.58 -0.11
C GLN A 6 8.53 7.35 -0.34
N LEU A 7 9.35 7.53 0.70
CA LEU A 7 10.77 7.19 0.62
C LEU A 7 10.96 5.69 0.39
N LEU A 8 10.31 4.83 1.20
CA LEU A 8 10.42 3.38 1.08
C LEU A 8 9.93 2.88 -0.29
N GLN A 9 8.87 3.49 -0.82
CA GLN A 9 8.39 3.21 -2.16
C GLN A 9 9.43 3.57 -3.22
N LYS A 10 10.02 4.78 -3.17
CA LYS A 10 11.09 5.17 -4.09
C LYS A 10 12.34 4.29 -3.97
N LEU A 11 12.73 3.90 -2.76
CA LEU A 11 13.83 2.95 -2.52
C LEU A 11 13.55 1.56 -3.12
N GLY A 12 12.28 1.15 -3.17
CA GLY A 12 11.86 -0.12 -3.76
C GLY A 12 11.68 -0.06 -5.28
N GLU A 13 11.21 1.06 -5.81
CA GLU A 13 10.95 1.30 -7.23
C GLU A 13 12.23 1.54 -8.03
N ASP A 14 13.17 2.33 -7.48
CA ASP A 14 14.43 2.66 -8.15
C ASP A 14 15.54 1.66 -7.80
N ALA A 15 15.93 0.85 -8.78
CA ALA A 15 17.00 -0.13 -8.63
C ALA A 15 18.35 0.52 -8.25
N SER A 16 18.60 1.75 -8.70
CA SER A 16 19.83 2.48 -8.35
C SER A 16 19.85 2.80 -6.86
N LEU A 17 18.71 3.22 -6.31
CA LEU A 17 18.55 3.51 -4.89
C LEU A 17 18.66 2.27 -4.00
N ARG A 18 18.20 1.13 -4.49
CA ARG A 18 18.30 -0.17 -3.78
C ARG A 18 19.74 -0.60 -3.52
N HIS A 19 20.64 -0.26 -4.45
CA HIS A 19 22.06 -0.64 -4.42
C HIS A 19 22.99 0.44 -3.88
N LEU A 20 22.44 1.55 -3.37
CA LEU A 20 23.26 2.59 -2.76
C LEU A 20 24.09 2.02 -1.60
N PRO A 21 25.37 2.41 -1.48
CA PRO A 21 26.17 2.08 -0.31
C PRO A 21 25.60 2.79 0.93
N ALA A 22 25.76 2.18 2.10
CA ALA A 22 25.18 2.66 3.35
C ALA A 22 25.54 4.14 3.65
N THR A 23 26.78 4.54 3.37
CA THR A 23 27.25 5.92 3.56
C THR A 23 26.50 6.96 2.71
N GLN A 24 26.14 6.61 1.48
CA GLN A 24 25.33 7.51 0.64
C GLN A 24 23.86 7.47 1.04
N LEU A 25 23.35 6.33 1.51
CA LEU A 25 21.99 6.23 2.01
C LEU A 25 21.80 7.12 3.27
N GLU A 26 22.78 7.16 4.17
CA GLU A 26 22.79 8.07 5.31
C GLU A 26 22.74 9.55 4.88
N GLN A 27 23.46 9.92 3.82
CA GLN A 27 23.41 11.29 3.28
C GLN A 27 22.02 11.68 2.77
N VAL A 28 21.27 10.72 2.20
CA VAL A 28 19.88 10.92 1.76
C VAL A 28 18.93 11.01 2.96
N LEU A 29 19.16 10.23 4.02
CA LEU A 29 18.30 10.15 5.19
C LEU A 29 18.49 11.30 6.19
N ASN A 30 19.72 11.80 6.35
CA ASN A 30 20.07 12.85 7.30
C ASN A 30 19.22 14.12 7.18
N PRO A 31 18.99 14.70 5.99
CA PRO A 31 18.19 15.92 5.86
C PRO A 31 16.68 15.71 6.09
N LEU A 32 16.20 14.46 6.16
CA LEU A 32 14.78 14.17 6.35
C LEU A 32 14.41 14.31 7.83
N ASP A 33 13.24 14.84 8.15
CA ASP A 33 12.77 14.98 9.53
C ASP A 33 12.09 13.69 10.02
N PHE A 34 12.88 12.61 10.12
CA PHE A 34 12.43 11.31 10.61
C PHE A 34 13.05 11.00 11.97
N ASP A 35 12.36 10.14 12.73
CA ASP A 35 12.88 9.59 13.96
C ASP A 35 14.28 8.98 13.72
N PRO A 36 15.28 9.31 14.56
CA PRO A 36 16.64 8.79 14.41
C PRO A 36 16.71 7.25 14.38
N ALA A 37 15.85 6.57 15.14
CA ALA A 37 15.79 5.11 15.15
C ALA A 37 15.26 4.56 13.81
N VAL A 38 14.34 5.27 13.16
CA VAL A 38 13.85 4.92 11.81
C VAL A 38 14.96 5.13 10.78
N LYS A 39 15.67 6.25 10.82
CA LYS A 39 16.81 6.49 9.91
C LYS A 39 17.88 5.41 10.06
N GLN A 40 18.21 5.07 11.30
CA GLN A 40 19.19 4.02 11.58
C GLN A 40 18.72 2.66 11.04
N ALA A 41 17.47 2.27 11.30
CA ALA A 41 16.92 1.01 10.82
C ALA A 41 16.95 0.91 9.29
N ILE A 42 16.65 2.01 8.57
CA ILE A 42 16.77 2.07 7.11
C ILE A 42 18.23 1.96 6.65
N ALA A 43 19.15 2.70 7.29
CA ALA A 43 20.57 2.74 6.92
C ALA A 43 21.25 1.37 7.01
N VAL A 44 20.95 0.58 8.05
CA VAL A 44 21.51 -0.77 8.24
C VAL A 44 20.64 -1.89 7.66
N LYS A 45 19.52 -1.55 7.01
CA LYS A 45 18.56 -2.50 6.43
C LYS A 45 17.96 -3.48 7.46
N ASP A 46 17.71 -3.01 8.69
CA ASP A 46 17.09 -3.79 9.76
C ASP A 46 15.57 -3.78 9.60
N ASN A 47 15.06 -4.76 8.84
CA ASN A 47 13.64 -4.87 8.49
C ASN A 47 12.76 -5.15 9.72
N GLU A 48 13.24 -5.93 10.69
CA GLU A 48 12.48 -6.29 11.89
C GLU A 48 12.30 -5.06 12.79
N LYS A 49 13.38 -4.33 13.02
CA LYS A 49 13.34 -3.07 13.77
C LYS A 49 12.46 -2.04 13.07
N LEU A 50 12.60 -1.91 11.75
CA LEU A 50 11.80 -0.97 10.97
C LEU A 50 10.31 -1.32 11.03
N ALA A 51 9.94 -2.59 10.93
CA ALA A 51 8.55 -3.03 11.04
C ALA A 51 7.93 -2.68 12.40
N SER A 52 8.67 -2.93 13.48
CA SER A 52 8.25 -2.59 14.84
C SER A 52 8.09 -1.07 15.04
N LEU A 53 9.02 -0.27 14.51
CA LEU A 53 8.95 1.20 14.59
C LEU A 53 7.78 1.78 13.78
N LEU A 54 7.41 1.13 12.68
CA LEU A 54 6.30 1.54 11.81
C LEU A 54 4.97 0.85 12.16
N LEU A 55 4.94 0.04 13.22
CA LEU A 55 3.76 -0.71 13.68
C LEU A 55 3.16 -1.61 12.57
N THR A 56 4.00 -2.16 11.69
CA THR A 56 3.58 -3.01 10.57
C THR A 56 3.63 -4.51 10.89
N ASP A 57 3.60 -4.87 12.16
CA ASP A 57 3.69 -6.26 12.63
C ASP A 57 2.44 -7.09 12.27
N ASN A 58 1.35 -6.41 11.90
CA ASN A 58 0.11 -7.01 11.45
C ASN A 58 0.29 -7.64 10.06
N LYS A 59 0.28 -8.97 10.01
CA LYS A 59 0.35 -9.73 8.76
C LYS A 59 -1.03 -9.79 8.11
N ILE A 60 -1.21 -9.07 7.00
CA ILE A 60 -2.37 -9.24 6.11
C ILE A 60 -2.06 -10.41 5.16
N VAL A 61 -2.91 -11.44 5.18
CA VAL A 61 -2.77 -12.62 4.30
C VAL A 61 -3.97 -12.66 3.37
N CYS A 62 -3.73 -12.49 2.06
CA CYS A 62 -4.75 -12.68 1.03
C CYS A 62 -4.69 -14.13 0.55
N MET A 63 -5.73 -14.92 0.79
CA MET A 63 -5.85 -16.24 0.15
C MET A 63 -6.17 -16.05 -1.32
N ILE A 64 -5.31 -16.56 -2.19
CA ILE A 64 -5.58 -16.65 -3.62
C ILE A 64 -6.08 -18.06 -3.89
N PHE A 65 -7.33 -18.17 -4.34
CA PHE A 65 -7.87 -19.43 -4.83
C PHE A 65 -7.61 -19.53 -6.34
N PRO A 66 -7.04 -20.64 -6.83
CA PRO A 66 -6.95 -20.86 -8.27
C PRO A 66 -8.36 -20.88 -8.86
N ALA A 67 -8.52 -20.28 -10.04
CA ALA A 67 -9.76 -20.40 -10.79
C ALA A 67 -9.99 -21.86 -11.17
N GLU A 68 -11.23 -22.34 -11.03
CA GLU A 68 -11.61 -23.66 -11.55
C GLU A 68 -11.52 -23.64 -13.09
N GLU A 69 -11.09 -24.76 -13.67
CA GLU A 69 -11.10 -24.90 -15.13
C GLU A 69 -12.55 -24.81 -15.63
N PRO A 70 -12.81 -24.04 -16.70
CA PRO A 70 -14.17 -23.91 -17.23
C PRO A 70 -14.68 -25.28 -17.66
N THR A 71 -15.75 -25.75 -17.02
CA THR A 71 -16.45 -26.94 -17.48
C THR A 71 -17.20 -26.61 -18.78
N PRO A 72 -17.38 -27.56 -19.72
CA PRO A 72 -18.04 -27.30 -21.01
C PRO A 72 -19.51 -26.84 -20.92
N SER A 73 -20.09 -26.80 -19.71
CA SER A 73 -21.43 -26.24 -19.45
C SER A 73 -21.41 -24.74 -19.11
N ASP A 74 -20.24 -24.14 -18.90
CA ASP A 74 -20.09 -22.70 -18.67
C ASP A 74 -20.03 -21.96 -20.01
N LYS A 75 -21.15 -22.00 -20.75
CA LYS A 75 -21.36 -21.04 -21.83
C LYS A 75 -21.59 -19.67 -21.16
N PRO A 76 -20.87 -18.62 -21.57
CA PRO A 76 -21.20 -17.26 -21.13
C PRO A 76 -22.67 -17.01 -21.46
N ALA A 77 -23.48 -16.65 -20.47
CA ALA A 77 -24.73 -15.97 -20.75
C ALA A 77 -24.35 -14.68 -21.52
N GLU A 78 -24.69 -14.66 -22.80
CA GLU A 78 -24.55 -13.50 -23.70
C GLU A 78 -25.58 -12.43 -23.29
N GLU A 79 -25.52 -11.95 -22.05
CA GLU A 79 -26.27 -10.78 -21.62
C GLU A 79 -25.31 -9.85 -20.88
N PRO A 80 -25.12 -8.61 -21.35
CA PRO A 80 -24.34 -7.63 -20.61
C PRO A 80 -25.04 -7.41 -19.28
N VAL A 81 -24.39 -7.80 -18.18
CA VAL A 81 -24.79 -7.36 -16.84
C VAL A 81 -24.70 -5.84 -16.85
N LYS A 82 -25.85 -5.17 -16.90
CA LYS A 82 -25.93 -3.73 -16.68
C LYS A 82 -25.25 -3.46 -15.36
N GLN A 83 -24.16 -2.69 -15.39
CA GLN A 83 -23.61 -2.06 -14.20
C GLN A 83 -24.79 -1.47 -13.42
N PRO A 84 -24.95 -1.75 -12.11
CA PRO A 84 -25.93 -1.03 -11.32
C PRO A 84 -25.57 0.45 -11.47
N SER A 85 -26.53 1.21 -12.00
CA SER A 85 -26.41 2.65 -12.14
C SER A 85 -26.01 3.21 -10.79
N ASP A 86 -24.87 3.91 -10.78
CA ASP A 86 -24.35 4.77 -9.73
C ASP A 86 -25.45 5.15 -8.74
N THR A 87 -25.38 4.61 -7.52
CA THR A 87 -26.26 5.03 -6.44
C THR A 87 -26.07 6.54 -6.31
N PRO A 88 -27.09 7.37 -6.57
CA PRO A 88 -26.91 8.81 -6.49
C PRO A 88 -26.44 9.16 -5.08
N GLU A 89 -25.32 9.88 -5.00
CA GLU A 89 -24.84 10.49 -3.78
C GLU A 89 -26.02 11.28 -3.16
N PRO A 90 -26.42 11.00 -1.91
CA PRO A 90 -27.56 11.68 -1.31
C PRO A 90 -27.24 13.17 -1.22
N ALA A 91 -28.09 14.00 -1.83
CA ALA A 91 -27.96 15.44 -1.79
C ALA A 91 -27.96 15.95 -0.33
N GLU A 92 -27.14 16.96 -0.05
CA GLU A 92 -26.91 17.56 1.28
C GLU A 92 -28.17 17.99 2.07
N HIS A 93 -29.35 17.97 1.45
CA HIS A 93 -30.60 18.37 2.08
C HIS A 93 -31.23 17.33 3.02
N ASP A 94 -30.82 16.05 2.99
CA ASP A 94 -31.40 15.01 3.85
C ASP A 94 -30.75 14.89 5.25
N ILE A 95 -29.61 15.56 5.48
CA ILE A 95 -28.89 15.47 6.77
C ILE A 95 -29.58 16.29 7.88
N LYS A 96 -30.43 17.26 7.53
CA LYS A 96 -31.00 18.23 8.49
C LYS A 96 -32.34 17.82 9.12
N LYS A 97 -32.84 16.59 8.87
CA LYS A 97 -34.13 16.13 9.45
C LYS A 97 -34.00 14.99 10.47
N ALA A 98 -32.78 14.69 10.90
CA ALA A 98 -32.50 13.88 12.08
C ALA A 98 -31.89 14.77 13.17
N GLY A 99 -32.68 15.70 13.68
CA GLY A 99 -32.39 16.53 14.84
C GLY A 99 -33.64 16.64 15.70
#